data_AF-A0A7J4KAH4-F1
#
_entry.id   AF-A0A7J4KAH4-F1
#
_cell.length_a   1.000
_cell.length_b   1.000
_cell.length_c   1.000
_cell.angle_alpha   90.00
_cell.angle_beta   90.00
_cell.angle_gamma   90.00
#
_symmetry.space_group_name_H-M   'P 1'
#
loop_
_entity.id
_entity.type
_entity.pdbx_description
1 polymer ?
#
loop_
_entity_poly.entity_id
_entity_poly.type
_entity_poly.pdbx_seq_one_letter_code
_entity_poly.pdbx_strand_id
1 'polypeptide(L)'
;MPYRWKKTIDVDETIVVIMNVLDKDPELPTWLVTTISGAMRDSDPALVRYFSGEVKKFAPGAMQYFTERIDPVTRETQDHTSR
;
A
#
# COMPACT_ATOMS: atom_id res chain seq x y z
N MET A 1 3.01 15.04 12.02
CA MET A 1 2.70 13.66 12.43
C MET A 1 2.65 12.82 11.17
N PRO A 2 3.47 11.77 11.01
CA PRO A 2 3.23 10.81 9.95
C PRO A 2 1.88 10.12 10.22
N TYR A 3 1.06 9.99 9.18
CA TYR A 3 -0.25 9.34 9.26
C TYR A 3 -0.03 7.85 9.51
N ARG A 4 -0.47 7.32 10.66
CA ARG A 4 -0.37 5.90 11.02
C ARG A 4 -1.76 5.35 11.23
N TRP A 5 -2.06 4.21 10.61
CA TRP A 5 -3.30 3.46 10.86
C TRP A 5 -3.27 2.84 12.26
N LYS A 6 -4.35 3.05 13.01
CA LYS A 6 -4.57 2.51 14.35
C LYS A 6 -5.63 1.41 14.35
N LYS A 7 -6.56 1.45 13.39
CA LYS A 7 -7.69 0.52 13.27
C LYS A 7 -7.97 0.21 11.80
N THR A 8 -8.75 -0.84 11.55
CA THR A 8 -9.15 -1.23 10.19
C THR A 8 -9.93 -0.13 9.48
N ILE A 9 -10.73 0.67 10.20
CA ILE A 9 -11.48 1.78 9.60
C ILE A 9 -10.56 2.81 8.90
N ASP A 10 -9.36 3.06 9.43
CA ASP A 10 -8.41 3.99 8.79
C ASP A 10 -7.91 3.44 7.44
N VAL A 11 -7.82 2.10 7.35
CA VAL A 11 -7.49 1.40 6.11
C VAL A 11 -8.67 1.45 5.15
N ASP A 12 -9.88 1.16 5.62
CA ASP A 12 -11.09 1.18 4.80
C ASP A 12 -11.32 2.57 4.17
N GLU A 13 -11.13 3.65 4.93
CA GLU A 13 -11.18 5.03 4.42
C GLU A 13 -10.10 5.28 3.35
N THR A 14 -8.90 4.73 3.54
CA THR A 14 -7.83 4.83 2.55
C THR A 14 -8.21 4.12 1.24
N ILE A 15 -8.89 2.96 1.32
CA ILE A 15 -9.38 2.23 0.15
C ILE A 15 -10.44 3.05 -0.59
N VAL A 16 -11.38 3.68 0.13
CA VAL A 16 -12.37 4.57 -0.47
C VAL A 16 -11.70 5.73 -1.22
N VAL A 17 -10.63 6.31 -0.66
CA VAL A 17 -9.87 7.37 -1.34
C VAL A 17 -9.21 6.84 -2.62
N ILE A 18 -8.56 5.67 -2.59
CA ILE A 18 -7.97 5.04 -3.77
C ILE A 18 -9.03 4.84 -4.86
N MET A 19 -10.18 4.26 -4.51
CA MET A 19 -11.27 4.02 -5.45
C MET A 19 -11.78 5.32 -6.06
N ASN A 20 -12.00 6.35 -5.25
CA ASN A 20 -12.49 7.65 -5.72
C ASN A 20 -11.51 8.37 -6.65
N VAL A 21 -10.21 8.15 -6.46
CA VAL A 21 -9.19 8.68 -7.38
C VAL A 21 -9.20 7.88 -8.67
N LEU A 22 -9.19 6.54 -8.59
CA LEU A 22 -9.16 5.66 -9.76
C LEU A 22 -10.42 5.77 -10.64
N ASP A 23 -11.55 6.14 -10.06
CA ASP A 23 -12.79 6.43 -10.81
C ASP A 23 -12.65 7.67 -11.69
N LYS A 24 -11.78 8.61 -11.31
CA LYS A 24 -11.58 9.90 -12.01
C LYS A 24 -10.33 9.91 -12.90
N ASP A 25 -9.29 9.22 -12.47
CA ASP A 25 -7.99 9.16 -13.14
C ASP A 25 -7.52 7.70 -13.16
N PRO A 26 -7.08 7.14 -14.29
CA PRO A 26 -6.62 5.75 -14.36
C PRO A 26 -5.39 5.47 -13.47
N GLU A 27 -4.68 6.48 -12.99
CA GLU A 27 -3.47 6.35 -12.18
C GLU A 27 -3.55 7.04 -10.82
N LEU A 28 -2.84 6.48 -9.83
CA LEU A 28 -2.70 7.14 -8.53
C LEU A 28 -1.62 8.24 -8.60
N PRO A 29 -1.91 9.47 -8.12
CA PRO A 29 -0.92 10.52 -8.12
C PRO A 29 0.22 10.20 -7.13
N THR A 30 1.45 10.58 -7.50
CA THR A 30 2.67 10.27 -6.74
C THR A 30 2.61 10.66 -5.27
N TRP A 31 1.98 11.81 -4.94
CA TRP A 31 1.86 12.26 -3.56
C TRP A 31 1.00 11.30 -2.73
N LEU A 32 -0.08 10.74 -3.30
CA LEU A 32 -0.96 9.82 -2.59
C LEU A 32 -0.27 8.48 -2.35
N VAL A 33 0.43 7.96 -3.36
CA VAL A 33 1.25 6.74 -3.23
C VAL A 33 2.29 6.92 -2.13
N THR A 34 2.95 8.08 -2.08
CA THR A 34 3.97 8.39 -1.06
C THR A 34 3.36 8.46 0.34
N THR A 35 2.21 9.13 0.49
CA THR A 35 1.48 9.24 1.76
C THR A 35 1.04 7.87 2.28
N ILE A 36 0.42 7.05 1.44
CA ILE A 36 -0.03 5.69 1.80
C ILE A 36 1.17 4.80 2.13
N SER A 37 2.25 4.89 1.35
CA SER A 37 3.49 4.14 1.63
C SER A 37 4.10 4.52 2.99
N GLY A 38 4.09 5.81 3.34
CA GLY A 38 4.50 6.26 4.67
C GLY A 38 3.61 5.69 5.77
N ALA A 39 2.29 5.68 5.54
CA ALA A 39 1.34 5.10 6.48
C ALA A 39 1.55 3.60 6.67
N MET A 40 1.76 2.84 5.59
CA MET A 40 2.06 1.42 5.65
C MET A 40 3.31 1.15 6.50
N ARG A 41 4.39 1.90 6.25
CA ARG A 41 5.67 1.74 6.97
C ARG A 41 5.52 1.99 8.47
N ASP A 42 4.70 2.97 8.84
CA ASP A 42 4.61 3.42 10.22
C ASP A 42 3.49 2.68 11.00
N SER A 43 2.68 1.85 10.33
CA SER A 43 1.52 1.12 10.88
C SER A 43 1.84 -0.30 11.35
N ASP A 44 0.89 -0.90 12.08
CA ASP A 44 0.99 -2.31 12.49
C ASP A 44 1.02 -3.23 11.25
N PRO A 45 1.93 -4.21 11.16
CA PRO A 45 1.98 -5.15 10.03
C PRO A 45 0.67 -5.88 9.75
N ALA A 46 -0.17 -6.13 10.76
CA ALA A 46 -1.49 -6.74 10.57
C ALA A 46 -2.42 -5.82 9.77
N LEU A 47 -2.35 -4.50 9.99
CA LEU A 47 -3.12 -3.52 9.22
C LEU A 47 -2.59 -3.37 7.79
N VAL A 48 -1.28 -3.52 7.58
CA VAL A 48 -0.69 -3.54 6.23
C VAL A 48 -1.14 -4.77 5.44
N ARG A 49 -1.20 -5.95 6.08
CA ARG A 49 -1.76 -7.17 5.47
C ARG A 49 -3.24 -7.00 5.14
N TYR A 50 -3.99 -6.40 6.06
CA TYR A 50 -5.40 -6.09 5.84
C TYR A 50 -5.58 -5.15 4.63
N PHE A 51 -4.81 -4.05 4.58
CA PHE A 51 -4.78 -3.13 3.43
C PHE A 51 -4.50 -3.86 2.11
N SER A 52 -3.49 -4.74 2.08
CA SER A 52 -3.20 -5.52 0.87
C SER A 52 -4.40 -6.36 0.40
N GLY A 53 -5.10 -7.01 1.34
CA GLY A 53 -6.31 -7.77 1.04
C GLY A 53 -7.42 -6.90 0.46
N GLU A 54 -7.63 -5.73 1.05
CA GLU A 54 -8.67 -4.79 0.63
C GLU A 54 -8.36 -4.15 -0.73
N VAL A 55 -7.11 -3.73 -0.98
CA VAL A 55 -6.69 -3.22 -2.30
C VAL A 55 -6.91 -4.28 -3.37
N LYS A 56 -6.50 -5.54 -3.12
CA LYS A 56 -6.70 -6.64 -4.07
C LYS A 56 -8.18 -6.87 -4.38
N LYS A 57 -9.07 -6.68 -3.40
CA LYS A 57 -10.51 -6.90 -3.53
C LYS A 57 -11.23 -5.75 -4.24
N PHE A 58 -10.89 -4.50 -3.90
CA PHE A 58 -11.67 -3.33 -4.29
C PHE A 58 -10.99 -2.44 -5.34
N ALA A 59 -9.67 -2.42 -5.38
CA ALA A 59 -8.88 -1.60 -6.29
C ALA A 59 -7.66 -2.36 -6.83
N PRO A 60 -7.85 -3.51 -7.52
CA PRO A 60 -6.75 -4.39 -7.92
C PRO A 60 -5.70 -3.69 -8.80
N GLY A 61 -6.10 -2.69 -9.60
CA GLY A 61 -5.18 -1.87 -10.40
C GLY A 61 -4.19 -1.04 -9.57
N ALA A 62 -4.51 -0.75 -8.30
CA ALA A 62 -3.61 -0.03 -7.40
C ALA A 62 -2.52 -0.91 -6.79
N MET A 63 -2.61 -2.24 -6.89
CA MET A 63 -1.64 -3.16 -6.29
C MET A 63 -0.21 -2.88 -6.75
N GLN A 64 -0.04 -2.56 -8.04
CA GLN A 64 1.27 -2.29 -8.65
C GLN A 64 2.07 -1.20 -7.92
N TYR A 65 1.40 -0.23 -7.28
CA TYR A 65 2.07 0.86 -6.56
C TYR A 65 2.63 0.43 -5.19
N PHE A 66 2.14 -0.68 -4.63
CA PHE A 66 2.42 -1.09 -3.26
C PHE A 66 3.08 -2.47 -3.13
N THR A 67 3.20 -3.24 -4.22
CA THR A 67 3.77 -4.62 -4.23
C THR A 67 5.10 -4.74 -3.48
N GLU A 68 6.07 -3.85 -3.74
CA GLU A 68 7.40 -3.89 -3.10
C GLU A 68 7.41 -3.58 -1.60
N ARG A 69 6.29 -3.07 -1.07
CA ARG A 69 6.13 -2.62 0.32
C ARG A 69 5.25 -3.58 1.13
N ILE A 70 4.48 -4.43 0.46
CA ILE A 70 3.60 -5.42 1.07
C ILE A 70 4.37 -6.73 1.36
N ASP A 71 5.30 -7.11 0.49
CA ASP A 71 6.12 -8.32 0.65
C ASP A 71 7.62 -7.99 0.64
N PRO A 72 8.31 -7.96 1.80
CA PRO A 72 9.75 -7.71 1.86
C PRO A 72 10.60 -8.92 1.38
N VAL A 73 10.00 -10.10 1.19
CA VAL A 73 10.70 -11.37 0.92
C VAL A 73 11.44 -11.38 -0.43
N THR A 74 11.09 -10.50 -1.37
CA THR A 74 11.65 -10.54 -2.74
C THR A 74 12.99 -9.81 -2.90
N ARG A 75 13.51 -9.10 -1.87
CA ARG A 75 14.78 -8.36 -1.98
C ARG A 75 16.04 -9.15 -1.60
N GLU A 76 15.93 -10.25 -0.84
CA GLU A 76 17.13 -10.96 -0.35
C GLU A 76 17.71 -12.00 -1.33
N THR A 77 17.06 -12.29 -2.47
CA THR A 77 17.54 -13.33 -3.39
C THR A 77 18.41 -12.82 -4.54
N GLN A 78 18.64 -11.51 -4.67
CA GLN A 78 19.47 -10.96 -5.76
C GLN A 78 20.88 -10.51 -5.33
N ASP A 79 21.18 -10.38 -4.03
CA ASP A 79 22.47 -9.85 -3.57
C ASP A 79 23.55 -10.92 -3.26
N HIS A 80 23.24 -12.21 -3.42
CA HIS A 80 24.16 -13.31 -3.11
C HIS A 80 24.78 -14.03 -4.32
N THR A 81 24.64 -13.51 -5.54
CA THR A 81 25.30 -14.10 -6.74
C THR A 81 26.25 -13.12 -7.43
N SER A 82 27.07 -12.42 -6.65
CA SER A 82 28.25 -11.71 -7.16
C SER A 82 29.31 -11.60 -6.07
N ARG A 83 29.96 -12.73 -5.75
CA ARG A 83 31.29 -12.78 -5.14
C ARG A 83 32.05 -13.98 -5.67
#